data_AF-A0A7W1W9U2-F1
#
_entry.id   AF-A0A7W1W9U2-F1
#
_cell.length_a   1.000
_cell.length_b   1.000
_cell.length_c   1.000
_cell.angle_alpha   90.00
_cell.angle_beta   90.00
_cell.angle_gamma   90.00
#
_symmetry.space_group_name_H-M   'P 1'
#
loop_
_entity.id
_entity.type
_entity.pdbx_description
1 polymer ?
#
loop_
_entity_poly.entity_id
_entity_poly.type
_entity_poly.pdbx_seq_one_letter_code
_entity_poly.pdbx_strand_id
1 'polypeptide(L)'
;LEEIATSIEQETNQKIDADELLENLTRQLAKYYQILKNENGAATIRQQWAIRSTYFRGKSVTVKLENESVTGMTCGLEESGALRVETKNGEIKIIHAGVVERLRKND
;
A
#
# COMPACT_ATOMS: atom_id res chain seq x y z
N LEU A 1 0.14 -3.25 21.04
CA LEU A 1 0.50 -2.31 19.96
C LEU A 1 1.74 -2.78 19.21
N GLU A 2 2.80 -3.25 19.89
CA GLU A 2 4.05 -3.74 19.27
C GLU A 2 3.87 -4.85 18.21
N GLU A 3 2.82 -5.66 18.30
CA GLU A 3 2.57 -6.74 17.32
C GLU A 3 1.98 -6.25 15.97
N ILE A 4 1.50 -5.01 15.92
CA ILE A 4 0.79 -4.42 14.75
C ILE A 4 1.32 -3.03 14.38
N ALA A 5 2.29 -2.52 15.11
CA ALA A 5 2.94 -1.24 14.89
C ALA A 5 4.41 -1.34 15.29
N THR A 6 5.27 -0.66 14.53
CA THR A 6 6.71 -0.51 14.81
C THR A 6 7.09 0.97 14.67
N SER A 7 8.34 1.30 14.96
CA SER A 7 8.90 2.64 14.80
C SER A 7 10.22 2.59 14.02
N ILE A 8 10.62 3.71 13.42
CA ILE A 8 11.89 3.81 12.67
C ILE A 8 13.08 3.50 13.60
N GLU A 9 13.04 3.96 14.86
CA GLU A 9 14.10 3.70 15.82
C GLU A 9 14.21 2.21 16.19
N GLN A 10 13.08 1.50 16.33
CA GLN A 10 13.07 0.05 16.58
C GLN A 10 13.62 -0.75 15.40
N GLU A 11 13.25 -0.38 14.16
CA GLU A 11 13.71 -1.10 12.96
C GLU A 11 15.17 -0.81 12.61
N THR A 12 15.69 0.37 12.97
CA THR A 12 17.06 0.80 12.61
C THR A 12 18.06 0.74 13.76
N ASN A 13 17.59 0.65 15.01
CA ASN A 13 18.38 0.84 16.24
C ASN A 13 19.16 2.17 16.27
N GLN A 14 18.65 3.20 15.60
CA GLN A 14 19.23 4.54 15.56
C GLN A 14 18.25 5.56 16.14
N LYS A 15 18.78 6.56 16.84
CA LYS A 15 17.99 7.71 17.26
C LYS A 15 17.67 8.57 16.05
N ILE A 16 16.41 8.95 15.89
CA ILE A 16 15.95 9.73 14.74
C ILE A 16 15.72 11.18 15.15
N ASP A 17 16.30 12.10 14.38
CA ASP A 17 15.97 13.52 14.44
C ASP A 17 14.67 13.77 13.66
N ALA A 18 13.68 14.32 14.33
CA ALA A 18 12.36 14.54 13.75
C ALA A 18 12.35 15.63 12.67
N ASP A 19 13.20 16.66 12.81
CA ASP A 19 13.29 17.75 11.85
C ASP A 19 13.97 17.25 10.56
N GLU A 20 15.04 16.45 10.70
CA GLU A 20 15.69 15.80 9.55
C GLU A 20 14.73 14.84 8.82
N LEU A 21 13.95 14.04 9.57
CA LEU A 21 12.96 13.15 8.99
C LEU A 21 11.88 13.93 8.23
N LEU A 22 11.38 15.03 8.81
CA LEU A 22 10.36 15.88 8.21
C LEU A 22 10.85 16.52 6.91
N GLU A 23 12.08 17.04 6.91
CA GLU A 23 12.70 17.62 5.71
C GLU A 23 12.80 16.58 4.60
N ASN A 24 13.33 15.40 4.91
CA ASN A 24 13.49 14.31 3.96
C ASN A 24 12.15 13.81 3.42
N LEU A 25 11.15 13.62 4.29
CA LEU A 25 9.82 13.20 3.88
C LEU A 25 9.17 14.22 2.93
N THR A 26 9.21 15.50 3.29
CA THR A 26 8.64 16.58 2.47
C THR A 26 9.33 16.67 1.10
N ARG A 27 10.66 16.53 1.06
CA ARG A 27 11.43 16.49 -0.18
C ARG A 27 11.02 15.31 -1.08
N GLN A 28 10.83 14.12 -0.51
CA GLN A 28 10.38 12.96 -1.29
C GLN A 28 8.94 13.11 -1.77
N LEU A 29 8.03 13.64 -0.95
CA LEU A 29 6.66 13.93 -1.34
C LEU A 29 6.62 14.93 -2.52
N ALA A 30 7.39 16.02 -2.42
CA ALA A 30 7.50 17.01 -3.49
C ALA A 30 8.05 16.38 -4.79
N LYS A 31 9.09 15.55 -4.69
CA LYS A 31 9.66 14.82 -5.84
C LYS A 31 8.63 13.93 -6.51
N TYR A 32 7.94 13.07 -5.76
CA TYR A 32 6.94 12.15 -6.34
C TYR A 32 5.71 12.89 -6.87
N TYR A 33 5.34 14.02 -6.27
CA TYR A 33 4.31 14.89 -6.81
C TYR A 33 4.70 15.47 -8.18
N GLN A 34 5.95 15.91 -8.36
CA GLN A 34 6.41 16.35 -9.69
C GLN A 34 6.41 15.20 -10.70
N ILE A 35 6.83 13.99 -10.30
CA ILE A 35 6.75 12.80 -11.16
C ILE A 35 5.31 12.54 -11.58
N LEU A 36 4.36 12.60 -10.65
CA LEU A 36 2.94 12.38 -10.93
C LEU A 36 2.39 13.37 -11.97
N LYS A 37 2.87 14.62 -11.96
CA LYS A 37 2.44 15.67 -12.91
C LYS A 37 3.00 15.50 -14.32
N ASN A 38 4.05 14.70 -14.50
CA ASN A 38 4.64 14.48 -15.81
C ASN A 38 3.73 13.60 -16.68
N GLU A 39 3.97 13.63 -17.98
CA GLU A 39 3.38 12.65 -18.90
C GLU A 39 3.75 11.23 -18.46
N ASN A 40 2.76 10.33 -18.41
CA ASN A 40 2.88 8.97 -17.86
C ASN A 40 3.24 8.88 -16.36
N GLY A 41 3.21 10.00 -15.62
CA GLY A 41 3.57 10.05 -14.20
C GLY A 41 2.82 9.04 -13.34
N ALA A 42 1.51 8.89 -13.56
CA ALA A 42 0.70 7.91 -12.86
C ALA A 42 1.19 6.47 -13.07
N ALA A 43 1.60 6.11 -14.29
CA ALA A 43 2.16 4.79 -14.58
C ALA A 43 3.49 4.57 -13.85
N THR A 44 4.36 5.58 -13.82
CA THR A 44 5.62 5.54 -13.06
C THR A 44 5.37 5.35 -11.56
N ILE A 45 4.41 6.07 -10.98
CA ILE A 45 4.03 5.91 -9.57
C ILE A 45 3.52 4.49 -9.29
N ARG A 46 2.63 3.95 -10.14
CA ARG A 46 2.15 2.57 -10.00
C ARG A 46 3.28 1.55 -10.07
N GLN A 47 4.26 1.74 -10.95
CA GLN A 47 5.43 0.87 -11.04
C GLN A 47 6.28 0.92 -9.77
N GLN A 48 6.57 2.12 -9.25
CA GLN A 48 7.33 2.27 -8.00
C GLN A 48 6.58 1.62 -6.82
N TRP A 49 5.26 1.76 -6.77
CA TRP A 49 4.43 1.09 -5.77
C TRP A 49 4.53 -0.44 -5.90
N ALA A 50 4.42 -0.96 -7.12
CA ALA A 50 4.47 -2.40 -7.39
C ALA A 50 5.77 -3.07 -6.90
N ILE A 51 6.90 -2.36 -7.02
CA ILE A 51 8.21 -2.86 -6.60
C ILE A 51 8.37 -2.88 -5.07
N ARG A 52 7.65 -2.00 -4.34
CA ARG A 52 7.87 -1.77 -2.90
C ARG A 52 6.78 -2.35 -2.00
N SER A 53 5.57 -2.53 -2.54
CA SER A 53 4.42 -2.96 -1.75
C SER A 53 4.27 -4.47 -1.76
N THR A 54 4.39 -5.09 -0.57
CA THR A 54 4.05 -6.51 -0.40
C THR A 54 2.56 -6.80 -0.60
N TYR A 55 1.71 -5.77 -0.70
CA TYR A 55 0.29 -5.88 -0.99
C TYR A 55 -0.03 -5.75 -2.47
N PHE A 56 0.93 -5.40 -3.34
CA PHE A 56 0.66 -5.26 -4.77
C PHE A 56 0.13 -6.55 -5.40
N ARG A 57 0.68 -7.71 -5.01
CA ARG A 57 0.23 -9.01 -5.50
C ARG A 57 0.50 -10.12 -4.47
N GLY A 58 -0.36 -11.14 -4.47
CA GLY A 58 -0.13 -12.40 -3.75
C GLY A 58 -0.43 -12.33 -2.25
N LYS A 59 -1.05 -11.26 -1.76
CA LYS A 59 -1.38 -11.10 -0.35
C LYS A 59 -2.83 -11.50 -0.09
N SER A 60 -3.06 -12.44 0.83
CA SER A 60 -4.40 -12.74 1.32
C SER A 60 -4.89 -11.62 2.24
N VAL A 61 -6.02 -11.01 1.88
CA VAL A 61 -6.57 -9.83 2.55
C VAL A 61 -8.08 -9.94 2.72
N THR A 62 -8.59 -9.22 3.73
CA THR A 62 -10.00 -8.81 3.81
C THR A 62 -10.04 -7.29 3.72
N VAL A 63 -10.83 -6.77 2.79
CA VAL A 63 -11.02 -5.34 2.59
C VAL A 63 -12.40 -4.95 3.10
N LYS A 64 -12.44 -4.09 4.11
CA LYS A 64 -13.69 -3.55 4.67
C LYS A 64 -14.10 -2.31 3.87
N LEU A 65 -15.28 -2.40 3.26
CA LEU A 65 -15.99 -1.30 2.60
C LEU A 65 -17.11 -0.80 3.51
N GLU A 66 -17.81 0.25 3.11
CA GLU A 66 -18.88 0.86 3.92
C GLU A 66 -20.01 -0.14 4.27
N ASN A 67 -20.42 -0.96 3.30
CA ASN A 67 -21.57 -1.85 3.43
C ASN A 67 -21.23 -3.34 3.33
N GLU A 68 -19.99 -3.68 3.00
CA GLU A 68 -19.59 -5.07 2.79
C GLU A 68 -18.10 -5.30 3.08
N SER A 69 -17.68 -6.57 3.04
CA SER A 69 -16.28 -6.95 3.14
C SER A 69 -15.92 -7.92 2.03
N VAL A 70 -14.77 -7.67 1.39
CA VAL A 70 -14.26 -8.48 0.28
C VAL A 70 -13.03 -9.24 0.76
N THR A 71 -13.09 -10.57 0.73
CA THR A 71 -11.94 -11.43 1.04
C THR A 71 -11.38 -12.06 -0.23
N GLY A 72 -10.06 -12.01 -0.38
CA GLY A 72 -9.38 -12.60 -1.53
C GLY A 72 -7.88 -12.35 -1.53
N MET A 73 -7.25 -12.55 -2.69
CA MET A 73 -5.83 -12.34 -2.90
C MET A 73 -5.60 -11.08 -3.75
N THR A 74 -4.66 -10.23 -3.34
CA THR A 74 -4.31 -9.05 -4.14
C THR A 74 -3.68 -9.47 -5.48
N CYS A 75 -4.08 -8.85 -6.59
CA CYS A 75 -3.61 -9.23 -7.93
C CYS A 75 -3.10 -8.04 -8.78
N GLY A 76 -2.95 -6.87 -8.17
CA GLY A 76 -2.37 -5.67 -8.79
C GLY A 76 -3.20 -4.43 -8.48
N LEU A 77 -2.83 -3.34 -9.16
CA LEU A 77 -3.64 -2.12 -9.22
C LEU A 77 -4.20 -1.93 -10.64
N GLU A 78 -5.36 -1.31 -10.74
CA GLU A 78 -5.87 -0.71 -11.97
C GLU A 78 -5.07 0.55 -12.34
N GLU A 79 -5.25 1.04 -13.56
CA GLU A 79 -4.64 2.31 -13.98
C GLU A 79 -5.12 3.49 -13.12
N SER A 80 -6.35 3.43 -12.62
CA SER A 80 -6.92 4.40 -11.68
C SER A 80 -6.26 4.39 -10.29
N GLY A 81 -5.43 3.39 -9.99
CA GLY A 81 -4.85 3.16 -8.66
C GLY A 81 -5.71 2.27 -7.75
N ALA A 82 -6.89 1.83 -8.20
CA ALA A 82 -7.75 0.93 -7.44
C ALA A 82 -7.09 -0.44 -7.23
N LEU A 83 -7.23 -1.01 -6.03
CA LEU A 83 -6.70 -2.34 -5.71
C LEU A 83 -7.56 -3.43 -6.33
N ARG A 84 -6.92 -4.40 -6.98
CA ARG A 84 -7.57 -5.58 -7.53
C ARG A 84 -7.44 -6.74 -6.55
N VAL A 85 -8.58 -7.35 -6.21
CA VAL A 85 -8.66 -8.51 -5.31
C VAL A 85 -9.37 -9.65 -6.02
N GLU A 86 -8.68 -10.76 -6.21
CA GLU A 86 -9.25 -11.99 -6.73
C GLU A 86 -9.88 -12.79 -5.58
N THR A 87 -11.19 -12.97 -5.63
CA THR A 87 -11.94 -13.73 -4.62
C THR A 87 -11.72 -15.24 -4.79
N LYS A 88 -12.11 -16.03 -3.78
CA LYS A 88 -12.05 -17.50 -3.85
C LYS A 88 -12.84 -18.12 -5.02
N ASN A 89 -13.78 -17.38 -5.59
CA ASN A 89 -14.60 -17.82 -6.73
C ASN A 89 -13.96 -17.44 -8.09
N GLY A 90 -12.77 -16.83 -8.10
CA GLY A 90 -12.09 -16.34 -9.30
C GLY A 90 -12.58 -14.98 -9.81
N GLU A 91 -13.55 -14.36 -9.13
CA GLU A 91 -14.02 -13.01 -9.48
C GLU A 91 -13.00 -11.95 -9.03
N ILE A 92 -12.70 -10.99 -9.90
CA ILE A 92 -11.86 -9.83 -9.58
C ILE A 92 -12.74 -8.67 -9.11
N LYS A 93 -12.58 -8.26 -7.85
CA LYS A 93 -13.19 -7.05 -7.29
C LYS A 93 -12.22 -5.88 -7.36
N ILE A 94 -12.74 -4.72 -7.77
CA ILE A 94 -11.99 -3.46 -7.88
C ILE A 94 -12.33 -2.58 -6.67
N ILE A 95 -11.31 -2.25 -5.88
CA ILE A 95 -11.46 -1.51 -4.62
C ILE A 95 -10.85 -0.12 -4.76
N HIS A 96 -11.70 0.91 -4.78
CA HIS A 96 -11.26 2.30 -4.90
C HIS A 96 -10.78 2.90 -3.58
N ALA A 97 -11.42 2.54 -2.46
CA ALA A 97 -11.08 2.97 -1.12
C ALA A 97 -11.61 1.96 -0.10
N GLY A 98 -10.92 1.80 1.02
CA GLY A 98 -11.31 0.89 2.09
C GLY A 98 -10.15 0.59 3.04
N VAL A 99 -10.47 -0.11 4.13
CA VAL A 99 -9.45 -0.58 5.08
C VAL A 99 -9.03 -1.99 4.68
N VAL A 100 -7.74 -2.18 4.41
CA VAL A 100 -7.17 -3.49 4.02
C VAL A 100 -6.52 -4.14 5.22
N GLU A 101 -7.03 -5.31 5.60
CA GLU A 101 -6.48 -6.13 6.68
C GLU A 101 -5.84 -7.39 6.10
N ARG A 102 -4.60 -7.67 6.50
CA ARG A 102 -3.95 -8.94 6.15
C ARG A 102 -4.55 -10.07 6.96
N LEU A 103 -4.96 -11.13 6.27
CA LEU A 103 -5.27 -12.39 6.93
C LEU A 103 -3.96 -13.06 7.34
N ARG A 104 -3.77 -13.24 8.65
CA ARG A 104 -2.70 -14.09 9.18
C ARG A 104 -3.17 -15.54 9.07
N LYS A 105 -2.30 -16.44 8.60
CA LYS A 105 -2.52 -17.87 8.86
C LYS A 105 -2.31 -18.05 10.36
N ASN A 106 -3.33 -18.53 11.06
CA ASN A 106 -3.11 -19.15 12.35
C ASN A 106 -2.49 -20.51 12.04
N ASP A 107 -1.19 -20.65 12.29
CA ASP A 107 -0.52 -21.94 12.38
C ASP A 107 -0.75 -22.53 13.78
#